data_AF-A0A1E7H4Z4-F1
#
_entry.id   AF-A0A1E7H4Z4-F1
#
_cell.length_a   1.000
_cell.length_b   1.000
_cell.length_c   1.000
_cell.angle_alpha   90.00
_cell.angle_beta   90.00
_cell.angle_gamma   90.00
#
_symmetry.space_group_name_H-M   'P 1'
#
loop_
_entity.id
_entity.type
_entity.pdbx_description
1 polymer ?
#
loop_
_entity_poly.entity_id
_entity_poly.type
_entity_poly.pdbx_seq_one_letter_code
_entity_poly.pdbx_strand_id
1 'polypeptide(L)'
;MSSPLGDMLSTKSEIDRSVDGHLFSDPENNPPFLKTSSDNLIQTLNDFYKHLDQQSYMKDFNLKEPSRIHFSNLLQKLINNPPVVTNETDDLYTLLKNTAHFFRIIGKENILILKGILDREKSSFENTLKTFYSLTAYPEVTAQEYSLFLPKNALYDYAGFFLNTMGGRLYLFRRDSISRMTVSYYSILLIDNANDEGYNRYGIDIRPTIDSLIDEIDGTGNRLLLREEYLDTLYDLKEKYN
;
A
#
# COMPACT_ATOMS: atom_id res chain seq x y z
N MET A 1 58.34 -15.37 13.24
CA MET A 1 57.32 -15.25 14.31
C MET A 1 56.52 -14.00 13.99
N SER A 2 55.33 -14.23 13.45
CA SER A 2 54.54 -13.28 12.68
C SER A 2 53.59 -12.47 13.56
N SER A 3 53.38 -11.22 13.13
CA SER A 3 52.58 -10.17 13.76
C SER A 3 51.07 -10.51 13.81
N PRO A 4 50.32 -10.16 14.87
CA PRO A 4 48.87 -10.27 14.89
C PRO A 4 48.24 -8.96 14.38
N LEU A 5 48.10 -8.86 13.05
CA LEU A 5 47.12 -7.99 12.40
C LEU A 5 45.95 -8.89 11.99
N GLY A 6 44.98 -9.04 12.89
CA GLY A 6 43.82 -9.89 12.62
C GLY A 6 42.95 -9.97 13.86
N ASP A 7 42.28 -8.87 14.21
CA ASP A 7 41.04 -8.85 15.01
C ASP A 7 40.49 -7.42 15.21
N MET A 8 40.30 -6.67 14.12
CA MET A 8 39.53 -5.40 14.16
C MET A 8 38.67 -5.19 12.91
N LEU A 9 38.08 -6.26 12.36
CA LEU A 9 37.15 -6.18 11.22
C LEU A 9 35.89 -7.07 11.36
N SER A 10 35.47 -7.40 12.59
CA SER A 10 34.31 -8.28 12.82
C SER A 10 33.19 -7.66 13.67
N THR A 11 32.88 -6.37 13.48
CA THR A 11 31.70 -5.72 14.08
C THR A 11 30.90 -4.88 13.07
N LYS A 12 30.77 -5.37 11.83
CA LYS A 12 29.88 -4.79 10.82
C LYS A 12 28.95 -5.80 10.12
N SER A 13 28.89 -7.05 10.59
CA SER A 13 28.13 -8.13 9.94
C SER A 13 26.89 -8.62 10.70
N GLU A 14 26.39 -7.88 11.70
CA GLU A 14 25.22 -8.30 12.50
C GLU A 14 23.97 -7.41 12.35
N ILE A 15 23.93 -6.48 11.38
CA ILE A 15 22.75 -5.61 11.14
C ILE A 15 22.05 -5.90 9.80
N ASP A 16 22.53 -6.84 8.98
CA ASP A 16 22.05 -6.99 7.60
C ASP A 16 21.50 -8.39 7.25
N ARG A 17 20.76 -9.02 8.19
CA ARG A 17 20.17 -10.36 7.99
C ARG A 17 18.70 -10.51 8.43
N SER A 18 17.88 -9.47 8.29
CA SER A 18 16.45 -9.56 8.69
C SER A 18 15.46 -8.98 7.66
N VAL A 19 15.69 -9.16 6.36
CA VAL A 19 14.72 -8.71 5.35
C VAL A 19 14.55 -9.78 4.26
N ASP A 20 13.97 -10.93 4.65
CA ASP A 20 13.32 -11.78 3.67
C ASP A 20 12.02 -11.07 3.24
N GLY A 21 12.02 -10.57 2.00
CA GLY A 21 11.05 -9.62 1.46
C GLY A 21 9.65 -10.17 1.18
N HIS A 22 9.29 -11.38 1.62
CA HIS A 22 7.97 -11.94 1.39
C HIS A 22 6.99 -11.45 2.44
N LEU A 23 6.10 -10.50 2.10
CA LEU A 23 5.03 -9.98 3.01
C LEU A 23 4.14 -11.05 3.63
N PHE A 24 4.25 -12.29 3.14
CA PHE A 24 3.55 -13.46 3.62
C PHE A 24 4.56 -14.59 3.74
N SER A 25 4.66 -15.18 4.93
CA SER A 25 5.60 -16.26 5.22
C SER A 25 5.20 -17.60 4.60
N ASP A 26 3.97 -17.75 4.11
CA ASP A 26 3.47 -18.99 3.50
C ASP A 26 2.32 -18.73 2.49
N PRO A 27 2.53 -18.97 1.18
CA PRO A 27 1.48 -18.85 0.16
C PRO A 27 0.27 -19.76 0.37
N GLU A 28 0.40 -20.88 1.10
CA GLU A 28 -0.71 -21.82 1.33
C GLU A 28 -1.68 -21.34 2.42
N ASN A 29 -1.19 -20.58 3.40
CA ASN A 29 -1.97 -20.00 4.50
C ASN A 29 -2.47 -18.58 4.20
N ASN A 30 -2.18 -18.08 3.00
CA ASN A 30 -2.67 -16.78 2.58
C ASN A 30 -4.20 -16.78 2.43
N PRO A 31 -4.86 -15.66 2.79
CA PRO A 31 -6.29 -15.51 2.56
C PRO A 31 -6.64 -15.80 1.08
N PRO A 32 -7.83 -16.37 0.81
CA PRO A 32 -8.16 -16.99 -0.49
C PRO A 32 -7.89 -16.11 -1.72
N PHE A 33 -7.99 -14.79 -1.58
CA PHE A 33 -7.76 -13.83 -2.66
C PHE A 33 -6.29 -13.68 -3.12
N LEU A 34 -5.33 -14.14 -2.31
CA LEU A 34 -3.91 -14.20 -2.66
C LEU A 34 -3.52 -15.48 -3.42
N LYS A 35 -4.44 -16.44 -3.62
CA LYS A 35 -4.19 -17.69 -4.36
C LYS A 35 -4.14 -17.50 -5.89
N THR A 36 -4.14 -16.27 -6.37
CA THR A 36 -4.10 -15.95 -7.81
C THR A 36 -2.66 -16.01 -8.31
N SER A 37 -2.40 -16.76 -9.39
CA SER A 37 -1.06 -16.82 -10.01
C SER A 37 -0.54 -15.40 -10.34
N SER A 38 0.74 -15.15 -10.08
CA SER A 38 1.39 -13.88 -10.40
C SER A 38 1.25 -13.52 -11.88
N ASP A 39 1.27 -14.49 -12.80
CA ASP A 39 1.06 -14.25 -14.23
C ASP A 39 -0.30 -13.61 -14.53
N ASN A 40 -1.36 -14.07 -13.86
CA ASN A 40 -2.71 -13.52 -14.03
C ASN A 40 -2.81 -12.10 -13.45
N LEU A 41 -2.12 -11.84 -12.34
CA LEU A 41 -2.06 -10.50 -11.73
C LEU A 41 -1.32 -9.51 -12.64
N ILE A 42 -0.16 -9.91 -13.19
CA ILE A 42 0.62 -9.12 -14.15
C ILE A 42 -0.23 -8.81 -15.38
N GLN A 43 -0.90 -9.81 -15.94
CA GLN A 43 -1.74 -9.64 -17.12
C GLN A 43 -2.88 -8.64 -16.83
N THR A 44 -3.58 -8.82 -15.71
CA THR A 44 -4.67 -7.92 -15.29
C THR A 44 -4.19 -6.47 -15.15
N LEU A 45 -3.04 -6.26 -14.51
CA LEU A 45 -2.49 -4.93 -14.29
C LEU A 45 -1.96 -4.30 -15.59
N ASN A 46 -1.34 -5.09 -16.47
CA ASN A 46 -0.88 -4.63 -17.78
C ASN A 46 -2.05 -4.26 -18.70
N ASP A 47 -3.16 -5.01 -18.64
CA ASP A 47 -4.38 -4.68 -19.36
C ASP A 47 -5.00 -3.37 -18.86
N PHE A 48 -4.96 -3.12 -17.54
CA PHE A 48 -5.37 -1.83 -16.98
C PHE A 48 -4.50 -0.67 -17.49
N TYR A 49 -3.17 -0.80 -17.48
CA TYR A 49 -2.29 0.24 -18.03
C TYR A 49 -2.50 0.47 -19.53
N LYS A 50 -2.68 -0.60 -20.30
CA LYS A 50 -2.99 -0.51 -21.72
C LYS A 50 -4.33 0.19 -21.96
N HIS A 51 -5.34 -0.11 -21.16
CA HIS A 51 -6.62 0.59 -21.17
C HIS A 51 -6.42 2.08 -20.89
N LEU A 52 -5.66 2.46 -19.84
CA LEU A 52 -5.35 3.86 -19.53
C LEU A 52 -4.70 4.57 -20.72
N ASP A 53 -3.67 3.98 -21.32
CA ASP A 53 -2.95 4.56 -22.46
C ASP A 53 -3.85 4.83 -23.68
N GLN A 54 -4.98 4.13 -23.78
CA GLN A 54 -5.97 4.29 -24.86
C GLN A 54 -7.04 5.35 -24.56
N GLN A 55 -7.19 5.78 -23.31
CA GLN A 55 -8.26 6.70 -22.94
C GLN A 55 -8.03 8.11 -23.47
N SER A 56 -9.11 8.75 -23.95
CA SER A 56 -9.04 10.10 -24.51
C SER A 56 -8.56 11.12 -23.46
N TYR A 57 -9.04 11.03 -22.22
CA TYR A 57 -8.66 11.95 -21.15
C TYR A 57 -7.19 11.83 -20.74
N MET A 58 -6.53 10.70 -21.01
CA MET A 58 -5.11 10.53 -20.70
C MET A 58 -4.22 11.30 -21.68
N LYS A 59 -4.71 11.58 -22.89
CA LYS A 59 -3.99 12.41 -23.87
C LYS A 59 -3.79 13.85 -23.37
N ASP A 60 -4.77 14.38 -22.65
CA ASP A 60 -4.72 15.74 -22.08
C ASP A 60 -3.63 15.89 -21.01
N PHE A 61 -3.22 14.78 -20.38
CA PHE A 61 -2.15 14.77 -19.40
C PHE A 61 -0.75 14.75 -20.00
N ASN A 62 -0.63 14.47 -21.30
CA ASN A 62 0.62 14.52 -22.05
C ASN A 62 1.79 13.78 -21.36
N LEU A 63 1.53 12.54 -20.93
CA LEU A 63 2.56 11.69 -20.35
C LEU A 63 3.71 11.49 -21.35
N LYS A 64 4.95 11.61 -20.86
CA LYS A 64 6.17 11.47 -21.67
C LYS A 64 6.52 10.02 -21.96
N GLU A 65 5.97 9.10 -21.18
CA GLU A 65 6.20 7.67 -21.24
C GLU A 65 4.88 6.92 -21.02
N PRO A 66 4.78 5.64 -21.40
CA PRO A 66 3.60 4.82 -21.14
C PRO A 66 3.19 4.85 -19.66
N SER A 67 1.88 4.82 -19.39
CA SER A 67 1.33 4.91 -18.02
C SER A 67 1.97 3.91 -17.06
N ARG A 68 2.21 2.67 -17.52
CA ARG A 68 2.89 1.63 -16.75
C ARG A 68 4.23 2.10 -16.18
N ILE A 69 5.08 2.71 -17.00
CA ILE A 69 6.41 3.16 -16.59
C ILE A 69 6.27 4.38 -15.66
N HIS A 70 5.47 5.36 -16.07
CA HIS A 70 5.25 6.59 -15.32
C HIS A 70 4.75 6.31 -13.90
N PHE A 71 3.69 5.50 -13.75
CA PHE A 71 3.09 5.22 -12.46
C PHE A 71 3.94 4.29 -11.60
N SER A 72 4.67 3.33 -12.19
CA SER A 72 5.61 2.51 -11.43
C SER A 72 6.74 3.35 -10.84
N ASN A 73 7.29 4.30 -11.62
CA ASN A 73 8.28 5.25 -11.13
C ASN A 73 7.73 6.14 -10.00
N LEU A 74 6.48 6.60 -10.11
CA LEU A 74 5.82 7.38 -9.05
C LEU A 74 5.59 6.56 -7.78
N LEU A 75 5.13 5.32 -7.90
CA LEU A 75 4.97 4.41 -6.77
C LEU A 75 6.30 4.16 -6.08
N GLN A 76 7.37 3.88 -6.83
CA GLN A 76 8.70 3.72 -6.26
C GLN A 76 9.16 4.98 -5.53
N LYS A 77 8.90 6.17 -6.10
CA LYS A 77 9.24 7.44 -5.45
C LYS A 77 8.50 7.61 -4.12
N LEU A 78 7.23 7.22 -4.05
CA LEU A 78 6.45 7.24 -2.81
C LEU A 78 6.98 6.25 -1.78
N ILE A 79 7.26 5.02 -2.19
CA ILE A 79 7.81 3.98 -1.32
C ILE A 79 9.17 4.39 -0.74
N ASN A 80 10.02 5.04 -1.53
CA ASN A 80 11.31 5.56 -1.08
C ASN A 80 11.20 6.77 -0.14
N ASN A 81 10.01 7.35 0.01
CA ASN A 81 9.77 8.52 0.84
C ASN A 81 8.51 8.29 1.70
N PRO A 82 8.54 7.38 2.69
CA PRO A 82 7.39 7.13 3.54
C PRO A 82 7.03 8.35 4.41
N PRO A 83 5.75 8.53 4.77
CA PRO A 83 5.30 9.56 5.69
C PRO A 83 5.74 9.28 7.13
N VAL A 84 5.56 10.26 8.03
CA VAL A 84 5.80 10.06 9.47
C VAL A 84 4.55 9.48 10.11
N VAL A 85 4.65 8.37 10.85
CA VAL A 85 3.47 7.65 11.39
C VAL A 85 3.22 7.95 12.86
N THR A 86 4.26 8.02 13.68
CA THR A 86 4.17 8.34 15.12
C THR A 86 4.56 9.79 15.36
N ASN A 87 4.05 10.37 16.45
CA ASN A 87 4.42 11.72 16.90
C ASN A 87 4.15 12.82 15.86
N GLU A 88 3.20 12.60 14.93
CA GLU A 88 2.85 13.60 13.91
C GLU A 88 2.40 14.93 14.53
N THR A 89 1.70 14.85 15.67
CA THR A 89 1.10 15.98 16.38
C THR A 89 2.05 16.66 17.36
N ASP A 90 3.26 16.12 17.56
CA ASP A 90 4.23 16.67 18.49
C ASP A 90 4.77 18.04 18.01
N ASP A 91 4.79 18.25 16.69
CA ASP A 91 5.18 19.51 16.11
C ASP A 91 4.39 19.87 14.84
N LEU A 92 4.12 21.17 14.67
CA LEU A 92 3.35 21.68 13.53
C LEU A 92 4.02 21.39 12.19
N TYR A 93 5.35 21.30 12.15
CA TYR A 93 6.06 21.06 10.90
C TYR A 93 5.81 19.64 10.38
N THR A 94 5.87 18.63 11.24
CA THR A 94 5.56 17.23 10.91
C THR A 94 4.11 17.06 10.47
N LEU A 95 3.15 17.66 11.19
CA LEU A 95 1.74 17.68 10.80
C LEU A 95 1.51 18.28 9.40
N LEU A 96 2.11 19.44 9.12
CA LEU A 96 2.01 20.08 7.81
C LEU A 96 2.71 19.27 6.72
N LYS A 97 3.86 18.66 7.03
CA LYS A 97 4.61 17.78 6.11
C LYS A 97 3.75 16.58 5.69
N ASN A 98 3.11 15.91 6.65
CA ASN A 98 2.22 14.78 6.39
C ASN A 98 0.96 15.19 5.62
N THR A 99 0.34 16.32 5.98
CA THR A 99 -0.86 16.83 5.28
C THR A 99 -0.59 17.16 3.81
N ALA A 100 0.65 17.50 3.47
CA ALA A 100 1.10 17.78 2.11
C ALA A 100 1.94 16.64 1.48
N HIS A 101 2.01 15.46 2.11
CA HIS A 101 2.94 14.37 1.77
C HIS A 101 2.99 14.05 0.27
N PHE A 102 1.88 13.60 -0.31
CA PHE A 102 1.84 13.21 -1.73
C PHE A 102 2.20 14.39 -2.65
N PHE A 103 1.72 15.60 -2.35
CA PHE A 103 2.06 16.78 -3.15
C PHE A 103 3.56 17.08 -3.12
N ARG A 104 4.22 16.92 -1.97
CA ARG A 104 5.67 17.15 -1.83
C ARG A 104 6.50 16.12 -2.57
N ILE A 105 6.07 14.85 -2.58
CA ILE A 105 6.84 13.77 -3.20
C ILE A 105 6.61 13.70 -4.71
N ILE A 106 5.35 13.63 -5.16
CA ILE A 106 5.03 13.42 -6.58
C ILE A 106 4.65 14.69 -7.33
N GLY A 107 4.46 15.82 -6.63
CA GLY A 107 4.21 17.11 -7.28
C GLY A 107 2.78 17.31 -7.76
N LYS A 108 2.43 18.56 -8.06
CA LYS A 108 1.08 18.98 -8.44
C LYS A 108 0.54 18.25 -9.68
N GLU A 109 1.36 18.13 -10.71
CA GLU A 109 0.95 17.57 -12.00
C GLU A 109 0.50 16.11 -11.83
N ASN A 110 1.31 15.29 -11.17
CA ASN A 110 0.95 13.90 -10.91
C ASN A 110 -0.27 13.75 -9.99
N ILE A 111 -0.47 14.67 -9.03
CA ILE A 111 -1.70 14.70 -8.22
C ILE A 111 -2.93 14.96 -9.09
N LEU A 112 -2.85 15.85 -10.08
CA LEU A 112 -3.96 16.13 -10.99
C LEU A 112 -4.26 14.93 -11.90
N ILE A 113 -3.22 14.27 -12.41
CA ILE A 113 -3.34 13.05 -13.23
C ILE A 113 -4.03 11.94 -12.43
N LEU A 114 -3.51 11.63 -11.24
CA LEU A 114 -4.07 10.58 -10.38
C LEU A 114 -5.51 10.87 -9.97
N LYS A 115 -5.85 12.12 -9.65
CA LYS A 115 -7.25 12.50 -9.41
C LYS A 115 -8.12 12.25 -10.64
N GLY A 116 -7.65 12.64 -11.82
CA GLY A 116 -8.39 12.44 -13.05
C GLY A 116 -8.58 10.98 -13.44
N ILE A 117 -7.65 10.09 -13.05
CA ILE A 117 -7.80 8.64 -13.19
C ILE A 117 -8.84 8.14 -12.18
N LEU A 118 -8.68 8.46 -10.90
CA LEU A 118 -9.63 8.04 -9.84
C LEU A 118 -11.06 8.49 -10.12
N ASP A 119 -11.25 9.66 -10.73
CA ASP A 119 -12.58 10.18 -11.06
C ASP A 119 -13.25 9.41 -12.21
N ARG A 120 -12.48 8.82 -13.13
CA ARG A 120 -12.97 8.20 -14.36
C ARG A 120 -12.93 6.68 -14.35
N GLU A 121 -12.01 6.09 -13.59
CA GLU A 121 -11.78 4.64 -13.47
C GLU A 121 -12.36 4.07 -12.17
N LYS A 122 -13.46 4.65 -11.67
CA LYS A 122 -14.07 4.26 -10.38
C LYS A 122 -14.47 2.79 -10.34
N SER A 123 -14.97 2.26 -11.46
CA SER A 123 -15.44 0.88 -11.55
C SER A 123 -14.32 -0.16 -11.50
N SER A 124 -13.09 0.21 -11.85
CA SER A 124 -11.94 -0.68 -11.79
C SER A 124 -11.13 -0.52 -10.51
N PHE A 125 -11.33 0.57 -9.76
CA PHE A 125 -10.53 0.92 -8.59
C PHE A 125 -10.35 -0.23 -7.58
N GLU A 126 -11.45 -0.87 -7.18
CA GLU A 126 -11.41 -1.98 -6.20
C GLU A 126 -10.56 -3.15 -6.71
N ASN A 127 -10.80 -3.59 -7.95
CA ASN A 127 -10.07 -4.70 -8.55
C ASN A 127 -8.60 -4.34 -8.79
N THR A 128 -8.31 -3.12 -9.25
CA THR A 128 -6.93 -2.66 -9.46
C THR A 128 -6.18 -2.61 -8.14
N LEU A 129 -6.78 -2.09 -7.06
CA LEU A 129 -6.13 -2.04 -5.75
C LEU A 129 -5.95 -3.44 -5.15
N LYS A 130 -6.93 -4.34 -5.35
CA LYS A 130 -6.78 -5.76 -5.04
C LYS A 130 -5.59 -6.39 -5.76
N THR A 131 -5.45 -6.15 -7.06
CA THR A 131 -4.32 -6.67 -7.85
C THR A 131 -2.98 -6.15 -7.32
N PHE A 132 -2.89 -4.85 -7.01
CA PHE A 132 -1.67 -4.29 -6.41
C PHE A 132 -1.36 -4.90 -5.04
N TYR A 133 -2.36 -5.07 -4.18
CA TYR A 133 -2.18 -5.73 -2.90
C TYR A 133 -1.71 -7.19 -3.08
N SER A 134 -2.36 -7.96 -3.96
CA SER A 134 -1.96 -9.34 -4.20
C SER A 134 -0.54 -9.46 -4.75
N LEU A 135 -0.09 -8.49 -5.57
CA LEU A 135 1.28 -8.45 -6.07
C LEU A 135 2.32 -8.20 -4.97
N THR A 136 1.95 -7.68 -3.79
CA THR A 136 2.92 -7.52 -2.69
C THR A 136 3.41 -8.87 -2.13
N ALA A 137 2.71 -9.97 -2.42
CA ALA A 137 3.17 -11.31 -2.11
C ALA A 137 4.31 -11.79 -3.03
N TYR A 138 4.52 -11.12 -4.16
CA TYR A 138 5.48 -11.51 -5.21
C TYR A 138 6.50 -10.39 -5.49
N PRO A 139 7.36 -10.03 -4.52
CA PRO A 139 8.28 -8.89 -4.62
C PRO A 139 9.25 -8.97 -5.82
N GLU A 140 9.72 -10.19 -6.13
CA GLU A 140 10.60 -10.44 -7.27
C GLU A 140 9.91 -10.10 -8.61
N VAL A 141 8.63 -10.46 -8.72
CA VAL A 141 7.81 -10.16 -9.91
C VAL A 141 7.62 -8.65 -10.04
N THR A 142 7.31 -7.95 -8.95
CA THR A 142 7.14 -6.49 -9.00
C THR A 142 8.43 -5.76 -9.36
N ALA A 143 9.58 -6.26 -8.88
CA ALA A 143 10.88 -5.72 -9.22
C ALA A 143 11.21 -5.93 -10.71
N GLN A 144 10.97 -7.13 -11.23
CA GLN A 144 11.26 -7.47 -12.62
C GLN A 144 10.34 -6.76 -13.61
N GLU A 145 9.03 -6.80 -13.39
CA GLU A 145 8.05 -6.30 -14.36
C GLU A 145 7.87 -4.78 -14.31
N TYR A 146 7.94 -4.20 -13.11
CA TYR A 146 7.57 -2.80 -12.87
C TYR A 146 8.73 -1.96 -12.32
N SER A 147 9.92 -2.55 -12.10
CA SER A 147 11.02 -1.87 -11.39
C SER A 147 10.58 -1.34 -10.02
N LEU A 148 9.66 -2.08 -9.38
CA LEU A 148 9.00 -1.68 -8.15
C LEU A 148 9.44 -2.58 -7.00
N PHE A 149 10.24 -2.03 -6.11
CA PHE A 149 10.68 -2.64 -4.86
C PHE A 149 9.75 -2.22 -3.73
N LEU A 150 9.06 -3.19 -3.14
CA LEU A 150 8.04 -2.97 -2.12
C LEU A 150 8.49 -3.52 -0.76
N PRO A 151 9.37 -2.81 -0.02
CA PRO A 151 9.82 -3.29 1.26
C PRO A 151 8.66 -3.21 2.27
N LYS A 152 8.52 -4.25 3.10
CA LYS A 152 7.39 -4.39 4.05
C LYS A 152 7.23 -3.18 4.97
N ASN A 153 8.36 -2.61 5.40
CA ASN A 153 8.37 -1.44 6.28
C ASN A 153 7.68 -0.23 5.66
N ALA A 154 7.89 0.05 4.37
CA ALA A 154 7.27 1.17 3.69
C ALA A 154 5.77 0.94 3.48
N LEU A 155 5.36 -0.28 3.15
CA LEU A 155 3.93 -0.63 3.04
C LEU A 155 3.22 -0.47 4.38
N TYR A 156 3.83 -0.99 5.45
CA TYR A 156 3.36 -0.80 6.82
C TYR A 156 3.29 0.69 7.21
N ASP A 157 4.28 1.51 6.82
CA ASP A 157 4.26 2.94 7.09
C ASP A 157 3.12 3.66 6.39
N TYR A 158 2.82 3.32 5.14
CA TYR A 158 1.66 3.88 4.44
C TYR A 158 0.33 3.41 5.05
N ALA A 159 0.23 2.14 5.47
CA ALA A 159 -0.94 1.65 6.16
C ALA A 159 -1.17 2.40 7.49
N GLY A 160 -0.12 2.52 8.31
CA GLY A 160 -0.17 3.29 9.54
C GLY A 160 -0.43 4.77 9.33
N PHE A 161 0.10 5.36 8.26
CA PHE A 161 -0.23 6.73 7.88
C PHE A 161 -1.72 6.90 7.62
N PHE A 162 -2.32 6.07 6.77
CA PHE A 162 -3.73 6.18 6.44
C PHE A 162 -4.66 5.95 7.63
N LEU A 163 -4.34 4.97 8.49
CA LEU A 163 -5.22 4.62 9.60
C LEU A 163 -4.94 5.42 10.88
N ASN A 164 -3.71 5.86 11.14
CA ASN A 164 -3.31 6.37 12.45
C ASN A 164 -2.89 7.85 12.47
N THR A 165 -2.69 8.48 11.30
CA THR A 165 -2.28 9.90 11.24
C THR A 165 -3.42 10.83 10.84
N MET A 166 -3.40 12.07 11.31
CA MET A 166 -4.29 13.13 10.86
C MET A 166 -4.10 13.42 9.37
N GLY A 167 -2.85 13.52 8.91
CA GLY A 167 -2.55 13.78 7.50
C GLY A 167 -3.12 12.72 6.57
N GLY A 168 -2.94 11.45 6.90
CA GLY A 168 -3.44 10.30 6.13
C GLY A 168 -4.97 10.22 6.12
N ARG A 169 -5.60 10.34 7.30
CA ARG A 169 -7.07 10.38 7.40
C ARG A 169 -7.66 11.54 6.60
N LEU A 170 -7.04 12.72 6.61
CA LEU A 170 -7.47 13.85 5.79
C LEU A 170 -7.36 13.58 4.28
N TYR A 171 -6.39 12.80 3.82
CA TYR A 171 -6.36 12.36 2.41
C TYR A 171 -7.56 11.48 2.06
N LEU A 172 -7.88 10.52 2.92
CA LEU A 172 -9.02 9.63 2.74
C LEU A 172 -10.36 10.36 2.77
N PHE A 173 -10.55 11.30 3.70
CA PHE A 173 -11.80 12.08 3.79
C PHE A 173 -12.05 13.01 2.60
N ARG A 174 -11.02 13.30 1.78
CA ARG A 174 -11.16 14.04 0.51
C ARG A 174 -11.49 13.14 -0.67
N ARG A 175 -11.73 11.85 -0.46
CA ARG A 175 -12.12 10.87 -1.49
C ARG A 175 -13.55 10.40 -1.25
N ASP A 176 -14.13 9.80 -2.28
CA ASP A 176 -15.41 9.12 -2.16
C ASP A 176 -15.32 7.94 -1.18
N SER A 177 -16.48 7.49 -0.69
CA SER A 177 -16.56 6.43 0.31
C SER A 177 -15.96 5.12 -0.17
N ILE A 178 -16.12 4.75 -1.45
CA ILE A 178 -15.56 3.51 -2.02
C ILE A 178 -14.04 3.57 -1.90
N SER A 179 -13.43 4.62 -2.45
CA SER A 179 -11.98 4.83 -2.40
C SER A 179 -11.43 4.77 -0.97
N ARG A 180 -12.12 5.43 -0.03
CA ARG A 180 -11.72 5.46 1.38
C ARG A 180 -11.84 4.09 2.05
N MET A 181 -12.94 3.38 1.87
CA MET A 181 -13.15 2.05 2.47
C MET A 181 -12.14 1.04 1.93
N THR A 182 -11.91 1.00 0.61
CA THR A 182 -10.96 0.05 0.00
C THR A 182 -9.52 0.30 0.46
N VAL A 183 -9.08 1.57 0.53
CA VAL A 183 -7.74 1.88 1.05
C VAL A 183 -7.62 1.53 2.54
N SER A 184 -8.68 1.78 3.32
CA SER A 184 -8.70 1.41 4.74
C SER A 184 -8.62 -0.10 4.92
N TYR A 185 -9.38 -0.86 4.14
CA TYR A 185 -9.36 -2.33 4.13
C TYR A 185 -7.96 -2.88 3.90
N TYR A 186 -7.29 -2.50 2.81
CA TYR A 186 -5.95 -3.01 2.53
C TYR A 186 -4.90 -2.49 3.52
N SER A 187 -5.11 -1.32 4.14
CA SER A 187 -4.24 -0.85 5.23
C SER A 187 -4.40 -1.71 6.48
N ILE A 188 -5.61 -2.15 6.82
CA ILE A 188 -5.85 -3.09 7.93
C ILE A 188 -5.10 -4.39 7.66
N LEU A 189 -5.22 -4.95 6.45
CA LEU A 189 -4.54 -6.20 6.12
C LEU A 189 -3.01 -6.09 6.21
N LEU A 190 -2.42 -4.99 5.76
CA LEU A 190 -0.97 -4.76 5.89
C LEU A 190 -0.51 -4.70 7.35
N ILE A 191 -1.31 -4.12 8.25
CA ILE A 191 -0.99 -4.07 9.67
C ILE A 191 -1.26 -5.42 10.35
N ASP A 192 -2.30 -6.15 9.95
CA ASP A 192 -2.57 -7.51 10.41
C ASP A 192 -1.41 -8.46 10.10
N ASN A 193 -0.91 -8.45 8.87
CA ASN A 193 0.29 -9.23 8.51
C ASN A 193 1.50 -8.83 9.36
N ALA A 194 1.68 -7.53 9.62
CA ALA A 194 2.74 -7.06 10.48
C ALA A 194 2.56 -7.50 11.94
N ASN A 195 1.33 -7.69 12.43
CA ASN A 195 1.08 -8.28 13.74
C ASN A 195 1.49 -9.76 13.78
N ASP A 196 1.09 -10.53 12.77
CA ASP A 196 1.40 -11.97 12.69
C ASP A 196 2.91 -12.23 12.60
N GLU A 197 3.63 -11.36 11.90
CA GLU A 197 5.10 -11.41 11.82
C GLU A 197 5.82 -10.81 13.04
N GLY A 198 5.09 -10.27 14.03
CA GLY A 198 5.68 -9.62 15.20
C GLY A 198 6.40 -8.28 14.88
N TYR A 199 6.04 -7.65 13.75
CA TYR A 199 6.66 -6.44 13.20
C TYR A 199 5.77 -5.18 13.31
N ASN A 200 4.72 -5.16 14.15
CA ASN A 200 3.93 -3.95 14.42
C ASN A 200 4.71 -2.92 15.28
N ARG A 201 5.72 -2.30 14.67
CA ARG A 201 6.70 -1.43 15.35
C ARG A 201 6.13 -0.17 15.99
N TYR A 202 4.95 0.28 15.56
CA TYR A 202 4.27 1.44 16.14
C TYR A 202 3.17 1.06 17.13
N GLY A 203 2.91 -0.24 17.34
CA GLY A 203 1.84 -0.70 18.22
C GLY A 203 0.45 -0.22 17.78
N ILE A 204 0.20 -0.15 16.47
CA ILE A 204 -1.08 0.32 15.94
C ILE A 204 -2.15 -0.72 16.29
N ASP A 205 -3.16 -0.29 17.03
CA ASP A 205 -4.35 -1.09 17.32
C ASP A 205 -5.38 -0.96 16.19
N ILE A 206 -5.60 -2.06 15.48
CA ILE A 206 -6.53 -2.09 14.34
C ILE A 206 -7.98 -2.41 14.75
N ARG A 207 -8.25 -2.87 15.98
CA ARG A 207 -9.60 -3.28 16.42
C ARG A 207 -10.66 -2.18 16.20
N PRO A 208 -10.45 -0.91 16.63
CA PRO A 208 -11.44 0.13 16.43
C PRO A 208 -11.67 0.45 14.94
N THR A 209 -10.63 0.26 14.11
CA THR A 209 -10.72 0.52 12.68
C THR A 209 -11.44 -0.60 11.95
N ILE A 210 -11.25 -1.86 12.37
CA ILE A 210 -12.01 -3.01 11.87
C ILE A 210 -13.51 -2.78 12.15
N ASP A 211 -13.86 -2.49 13.40
CA ASP A 211 -15.26 -2.24 13.78
C ASP A 211 -15.89 -1.10 12.97
N SER A 212 -15.21 0.04 12.91
CA SER A 212 -15.71 1.19 12.16
C SER A 212 -15.83 0.93 10.66
N LEU A 213 -14.96 0.10 10.07
CA LEU A 213 -15.00 -0.20 8.65
C LEU A 213 -16.11 -1.20 8.32
N ILE A 214 -16.36 -2.19 9.18
CA ILE A 214 -17.51 -3.10 9.08
C ILE A 214 -18.80 -2.29 9.08
N ASP A 215 -19.00 -1.44 10.09
CA ASP A 215 -20.19 -0.60 10.23
C ASP A 215 -20.42 0.27 8.98
N GLU A 216 -19.34 0.81 8.41
CA GLU A 216 -19.40 1.65 7.23
C GLU A 216 -19.74 0.86 5.95
N ILE A 217 -19.12 -0.30 5.74
CA ILE A 217 -19.38 -1.15 4.58
C ILE A 217 -20.82 -1.68 4.63
N ASP A 218 -21.30 -2.06 5.81
CA ASP A 218 -22.69 -2.47 6.01
C ASP A 218 -23.68 -1.32 5.74
N GLY A 219 -23.38 -0.11 6.24
CA GLY A 219 -24.19 1.08 6.00
C GLY A 219 -24.19 1.57 4.55
N THR A 220 -23.22 1.18 3.72
CA THR A 220 -23.07 1.65 2.34
C THR A 220 -23.90 0.85 1.32
N GLY A 221 -24.40 -0.33 1.70
CA GLY A 221 -25.14 -1.24 0.82
C GLY A 221 -24.28 -1.74 -0.35
N ASN A 222 -24.90 -2.05 -1.50
CA ASN A 222 -24.24 -2.73 -2.64
C ASN A 222 -23.38 -1.80 -3.53
N ARG A 223 -22.77 -0.75 -3.00
CA ARG A 223 -21.93 0.17 -3.79
C ARG A 223 -20.51 -0.35 -3.99
N LEU A 224 -20.03 -1.22 -3.11
CA LEU A 224 -18.74 -1.89 -3.24
C LEU A 224 -18.91 -3.16 -4.08
N LEU A 225 -18.08 -3.31 -5.11
CA LEU A 225 -18.08 -4.47 -5.98
C LEU A 225 -17.65 -5.72 -5.21
N LEU A 226 -16.67 -5.58 -4.31
CA LEU A 226 -16.10 -6.69 -3.53
C LEU A 226 -16.62 -6.71 -2.08
N ARG A 227 -17.85 -6.21 -1.86
CA ARG A 227 -18.43 -6.02 -0.51
C ARG A 227 -18.34 -7.27 0.36
N GLU A 228 -18.86 -8.40 -0.12
CA GLU A 228 -18.92 -9.65 0.66
C GLU A 228 -17.52 -10.11 1.04
N GLU A 229 -16.57 -10.06 0.09
CA GLU A 229 -15.18 -10.44 0.34
C GLU A 229 -14.52 -9.59 1.44
N TYR A 230 -14.78 -8.28 1.44
CA TYR A 230 -14.26 -7.40 2.48
C TYR A 230 -14.89 -7.70 3.84
N LEU A 231 -16.22 -7.89 3.90
CA LEU A 231 -16.92 -8.14 5.15
C LEU A 231 -16.51 -9.48 5.75
N ASP A 232 -16.49 -10.55 4.96
CA ASP A 232 -16.06 -11.88 5.42
C ASP A 232 -14.68 -11.79 6.07
N THR A 233 -13.72 -11.17 5.38
CA THR A 233 -12.35 -11.01 5.90
C THR A 233 -12.31 -10.13 7.16
N LEU A 234 -13.07 -9.04 7.21
CA LEU A 234 -13.09 -8.15 8.37
C LEU A 234 -13.74 -8.80 9.59
N TYR A 235 -14.78 -9.61 9.41
CA TYR A 235 -15.42 -10.37 10.48
C TYR A 235 -14.47 -11.45 11.02
N ASP A 236 -13.75 -12.17 10.16
CA ASP A 236 -12.70 -13.12 10.58
C ASP A 236 -11.61 -12.41 11.41
N LEU A 237 -11.16 -11.24 10.96
CA LEU A 237 -10.20 -10.43 11.71
C LEU A 237 -10.77 -9.94 13.04
N LYS A 238 -12.03 -9.52 13.06
CA LYS A 238 -12.69 -9.12 14.31
C LYS A 238 -12.70 -10.26 15.32
N GLU A 239 -12.99 -11.49 14.90
CA GLU A 239 -12.90 -12.68 15.75
C GLU A 239 -11.46 -12.96 16.22
N LYS A 240 -10.47 -12.83 15.33
CA LYS A 240 -9.04 -13.02 15.64
C LYS A 240 -8.55 -12.10 16.76
N TYR A 241 -9.04 -10.85 16.83
CA TYR A 241 -8.59 -9.84 17.79
C TYR A 241 -9.51 -9.64 19.00
N ASN A 242 -10.59 -10.44 19.13
CA ASN A 242 -11.54 -10.40 20.25
C ASN A 242 -11.01 -11.08 21.52
#